data_AF-A0AAD4C1B9-F1
#
_entry.id   AF-A0AAD4C1B9-F1
#
_cell.length_a   1.000
_cell.length_b   1.000
_cell.length_c   1.000
_cell.angle_alpha   90.00
_cell.angle_beta   90.00
_cell.angle_gamma   90.00
#
_symmetry.space_group_name_H-M   'P 1'
#
loop_
_entity.id
_entity.type
_entity.pdbx_description
1 polymer ?
#
loop_
_entity_poly.entity_id
_entity_poly.type
_entity_poly.pdbx_seq_one_letter_code
_entity_poly.pdbx_strand_id
1 'polypeptide(L)'
;MPPPPGFIQQASSRMLPEMLAQKSQKWVSMQKNRYGEKRKGGYVDKGKQDLPPEHVRKFIKDHGDMSNRKFRNDKRVHLGALKYVPHAVVKLLENIPYPWEQVREVPILYHITGAITFVNEVPRIIEPVYHAQPSTM
;
A
#
# COMPACT_ATOMS: atom_id res chain seq x y z
N MET A 1 59.59 43.57 22.95
CA MET A 1 58.94 44.02 21.70
C MET A 1 57.43 44.06 21.95
N PRO A 2 56.75 45.20 21.80
CA PRO A 2 55.30 45.29 22.00
C PRO A 2 54.55 44.74 20.76
N PRO A 3 53.34 44.15 20.94
CA PRO A 3 52.56 43.61 19.84
C PRO A 3 51.95 44.72 18.95
N PRO A 4 51.73 44.46 17.66
CA PRO A 4 51.33 45.47 16.68
C PRO A 4 49.86 45.93 16.86
N PRO A 5 49.58 47.24 16.73
CA PRO A 5 48.24 47.80 16.79
C PRO A 5 47.51 47.50 15.47
N GLY A 6 46.48 46.65 15.52
CA GLY A 6 45.70 46.30 14.33
C GLY A 6 44.99 44.95 14.37
N PHE A 7 45.20 44.12 15.40
CA PHE A 7 44.32 42.98 15.64
C PHE A 7 42.97 43.49 16.12
N ILE A 8 42.08 43.81 15.17
CA ILE A 8 40.65 43.76 15.39
C ILE A 8 40.37 42.30 15.70
N GLN A 9 40.36 41.96 16.98
CA GLN A 9 39.66 40.79 17.47
C GLN A 9 38.26 40.94 16.90
N GLN A 10 37.94 40.18 15.85
CA GLN A 10 36.55 39.97 15.47
C GLN A 10 35.91 39.43 16.73
N ALA A 11 35.26 40.33 17.47
CA ALA A 11 34.48 40.00 18.63
C ALA A 11 33.60 38.86 18.13
N SER A 12 33.89 37.66 18.62
CA SER A 12 33.08 36.48 18.39
C SER A 12 31.65 36.98 18.53
N SER A 13 30.89 36.98 17.44
CA SER A 13 29.49 37.38 17.48
C SER A 13 28.86 36.38 18.43
N ARG A 14 28.81 36.74 19.73
CA ARG A 14 28.18 35.96 20.79
C ARG A 14 26.72 35.98 20.39
N MET A 15 26.33 34.98 19.61
CA MET A 15 24.96 34.80 19.20
C MET A 15 24.12 34.83 20.48
N LEU A 16 23.03 35.59 20.45
CA LEU A 16 22.15 35.69 21.60
C LEU A 16 21.81 34.27 22.08
N PRO A 17 21.72 34.02 23.39
CA PRO A 17 21.37 32.69 23.93
C PRO A 17 20.10 32.12 23.27
N GLU A 18 19.17 32.99 22.93
CA GLU A 18 17.94 32.67 22.21
C GLU A 18 18.18 32.18 20.77
N MET A 19 19.08 32.83 20.01
CA MET A 19 19.46 32.38 18.67
C MET A 19 20.18 31.01 18.70
N LEU A 20 21.00 30.78 19.73
CA LEU A 20 21.65 29.48 19.94
C LEU A 20 20.62 28.38 20.26
N ALA A 21 19.62 28.69 21.10
CA ALA A 21 18.52 27.78 21.39
C ALA A 21 17.67 27.46 20.15
N GLN A 22 17.37 28.44 19.30
CA GLN A 22 16.66 28.21 18.05
C GLN A 22 17.48 27.34 17.08
N LYS A 23 18.80 27.57 17.00
CA LYS A 23 19.69 26.78 16.15
C LYS A 23 19.81 25.33 16.65
N SER A 24 19.88 25.12 17.96
CA SER A 24 19.94 23.78 18.55
C SER A 24 18.63 23.01 18.31
N GLN A 25 17.48 23.64 18.50
CA GLN A 25 16.17 23.04 18.21
C GLN A 25 16.04 22.63 16.74
N LYS A 26 16.43 23.52 15.81
CA LYS A 26 16.43 23.22 14.37
C LYS A 26 17.35 22.06 14.03
N TRP A 27 18.55 22.01 14.63
CA TRP A 27 19.49 20.92 14.43
C TRP A 27 18.94 19.58 14.95
N VAL A 28 18.33 19.56 16.14
CA VAL A 28 17.69 18.36 16.69
C VAL A 28 16.52 17.90 15.81
N SER A 29 15.68 18.81 15.33
CA SER A 29 14.59 18.48 14.41
C SER A 29 15.11 17.89 13.09
N MET A 30 16.19 18.46 12.55
CA MET A 30 16.82 17.96 11.33
C MET A 30 17.39 16.56 11.52
N GLN A 31 18.06 16.33 12.66
CA GLN A 31 18.67 15.05 12.99
C GLN A 31 17.61 13.95 13.19
N LYS A 32 16.52 14.28 13.90
CA LYS A 32 15.35 13.39 14.05
C LYS A 32 14.75 12.98 12.70
N ASN A 33 14.62 13.94 11.77
CA ASN A 33 14.08 13.66 10.44
C ASN A 33 15.07 12.87 9.56
N ARG A 34 16.38 13.12 9.69
CA ARG A 34 17.42 12.47 8.90
C ARG A 34 17.61 11.00 9.30
N TYR A 35 17.60 10.71 10.60
CA TYR A 35 17.85 9.38 11.16
C TYR A 35 16.58 8.70 11.71
N GLY A 36 15.40 9.17 11.31
CA GLY A 36 14.13 8.57 11.70
C GLY A 36 13.98 7.14 11.18
N GLU A 37 13.18 6.33 11.88
CA GLU A 37 12.91 4.91 11.58
C GLU A 37 12.65 4.64 10.09
N LYS A 38 11.89 5.53 9.44
CA LYS A 38 11.49 5.43 8.02
C LYS A 38 12.64 5.52 7.02
N ARG A 39 13.80 6.04 7.44
CA ARG A 39 15.00 6.23 6.60
C ARG A 39 16.13 5.28 6.96
N LYS A 40 15.93 4.39 7.95
CA LYS A 40 16.88 3.33 8.24
C LYS A 40 16.91 2.36 7.05
N GLY A 41 18.11 1.87 6.70
CA GLY A 41 18.25 0.81 5.71
C GLY A 41 17.44 -0.42 6.14
N GLY A 42 16.63 -0.96 5.23
CA GLY A 42 15.72 -2.06 5.54
C GLY A 42 14.34 -1.63 6.08
N TYR A 43 14.01 -0.34 6.09
CA TYR A 43 12.65 0.10 6.39
C TYR A 43 11.66 -0.42 5.33
N VAL A 44 10.74 -1.26 5.76
CA VAL A 44 9.59 -1.71 4.96
C VAL A 44 8.41 -0.83 5.33
N ASP A 45 7.85 -0.14 4.34
CA ASP A 45 6.66 0.69 4.56
C ASP A 45 5.49 -0.19 5.01
N LYS A 46 4.53 0.42 5.72
CA LYS A 46 3.30 -0.29 6.08
C LYS A 46 2.63 -0.70 4.77
N GLY A 47 2.43 -2.00 4.57
CA GLY A 47 1.90 -2.56 3.34
C GLY A 47 0.58 -1.94 2.91
N LYS A 48 0.15 -2.22 1.67
CA LYS A 48 -1.12 -1.75 1.14
C LYS A 48 -2.26 -2.25 2.03
N GLN A 49 -3.08 -1.33 2.52
CA GLN A 49 -4.28 -1.66 3.28
C GLN A 49 -5.44 -1.98 2.34
N ASP A 50 -6.41 -2.75 2.84
CA ASP A 50 -7.61 -3.07 2.11
C ASP A 50 -8.45 -1.81 1.88
N LEU A 51 -8.94 -1.68 0.65
CA LEU A 51 -9.81 -0.58 0.27
C LEU A 51 -11.28 -0.97 0.49
N PRO A 52 -12.18 0.01 0.67
CA PRO A 52 -13.61 -0.25 0.75
C PRO A 52 -14.12 -1.01 -0.49
N PRO A 53 -15.04 -1.98 -0.32
CA PRO A 53 -15.54 -2.81 -1.43
C PRO A 53 -16.29 -2.00 -2.50
N GLU A 54 -16.88 -0.86 -2.12
CA GLU A 54 -17.55 0.07 -3.03
C GLU A 54 -16.61 0.65 -4.10
N HIS A 55 -15.31 0.72 -3.82
CA HIS A 55 -14.32 1.24 -4.76
C HIS A 55 -14.26 0.39 -6.04
N VAL A 56 -14.19 -0.94 -5.88
CA VAL A 56 -14.22 -1.90 -7.00
C VAL A 56 -15.55 -1.88 -7.73
N ARG A 57 -16.65 -1.93 -6.95
CA ARG A 57 -18.01 -1.98 -7.51
C ARG A 57 -18.28 -0.77 -8.40
N LYS A 58 -17.81 0.41 -7.98
CA LYS A 58 -17.91 1.63 -8.77
C LYS A 58 -17.14 1.52 -10.08
N PHE A 59 -15.89 1.04 -10.07
CA PHE A 59 -15.13 0.93 -11.31
C PHE A 59 -15.76 -0.01 -12.32
N ILE A 60 -16.21 -1.19 -11.89
CA ILE A 60 -16.85 -2.16 -12.77
C ILE A 60 -18.15 -1.56 -13.36
N LYS A 61 -18.95 -0.89 -12.52
CA LYS A 61 -20.18 -0.23 -12.96
C LYS A 61 -19.93 0.93 -13.93
N ASP A 62 -18.91 1.75 -13.67
CA ASP A 62 -18.59 2.93 -14.49
C ASP A 62 -18.00 2.53 -15.86
N HIS A 63 -17.18 1.47 -15.91
CA HIS A 63 -16.57 0.98 -17.15
C HIS A 63 -17.56 0.19 -18.02
N GLY A 64 -18.44 -0.59 -17.40
CA GLY A 64 -19.47 -1.37 -18.09
C GLY A 64 -18.90 -2.23 -19.22
N ASP A 65 -19.37 -2.00 -20.44
CA ASP A 65 -18.99 -2.73 -21.66
C ASP A 65 -17.85 -2.05 -22.44
N MET A 66 -17.22 -1.01 -21.89
CA MET A 66 -16.16 -0.23 -22.55
C MET A 66 -16.60 0.49 -23.84
N SER A 67 -17.91 0.67 -24.08
CA SER A 67 -18.41 1.37 -25.28
C SER A 67 -18.19 2.88 -25.21
N ASN A 68 -18.14 3.46 -24.01
CA ASN A 68 -17.93 4.89 -23.82
C ASN A 68 -16.52 5.33 -24.25
N ARG A 69 -16.45 6.41 -25.04
CA ARG A 69 -15.18 6.99 -25.53
C ARG A 69 -14.22 7.39 -24.41
N LYS A 70 -14.73 7.70 -23.22
CA LYS A 70 -13.95 8.05 -22.02
C LYS A 70 -12.94 6.96 -21.64
N PHE A 71 -13.28 5.68 -21.81
CA PHE A 71 -12.46 4.55 -21.38
C PHE A 71 -11.64 3.93 -22.52
N ARG A 72 -11.37 4.69 -23.59
CA ARG A 72 -10.59 4.20 -24.74
C ARG A 72 -9.19 3.73 -24.36
N ASN A 73 -8.53 4.41 -23.44
CA ASN A 73 -7.16 4.08 -23.01
C ASN A 73 -7.12 2.76 -22.24
N ASP A 74 -8.18 2.46 -21.49
CA ASP A 74 -8.28 1.28 -20.64
C ASP A 74 -8.60 0.00 -21.43
N LYS A 75 -9.05 0.10 -22.70
CA LYS A 75 -9.32 -1.05 -23.57
C LYS A 75 -8.10 -1.94 -23.76
N ARG A 76 -6.92 -1.33 -23.94
CA ARG A 76 -5.66 -2.06 -24.10
C ARG A 76 -5.33 -2.90 -22.87
N VAL A 77 -5.65 -2.38 -21.68
CA VAL A 77 -5.43 -3.06 -20.40
C VAL A 77 -6.35 -4.27 -20.27
N HIS A 78 -7.64 -4.12 -20.62
CA HIS A 78 -8.60 -5.22 -20.59
C HIS A 78 -8.19 -6.37 -21.51
N LEU A 79 -7.68 -6.07 -22.71
CA LEU A 79 -7.14 -7.08 -23.61
C LEU A 79 -5.88 -7.74 -23.05
N GLY A 80 -4.98 -6.97 -22.41
CA GLY A 80 -3.79 -7.52 -21.75
C GLY A 80 -4.12 -8.42 -20.56
N ALA A 81 -5.20 -8.11 -19.84
CA ALA A 81 -5.65 -8.87 -18.69
C ALA A 81 -6.18 -10.27 -19.08
N LEU A 82 -6.63 -10.46 -20.32
CA LEU A 82 -7.12 -11.74 -20.84
C LEU A 82 -6.12 -12.89 -20.64
N LYS A 83 -4.81 -12.59 -20.71
CA LYS A 83 -3.73 -13.56 -20.46
C LYS A 83 -3.85 -14.23 -19.08
N TYR A 84 -4.35 -13.51 -18.08
CA TYR A 84 -4.41 -13.97 -16.69
C TYR A 84 -5.80 -14.48 -16.27
N VAL A 85 -6.77 -14.46 -17.18
CA VAL A 85 -8.11 -15.00 -16.93
C VAL A 85 -8.09 -16.45 -16.46
N PRO A 86 -7.27 -17.37 -17.04
CA PRO A 86 -7.20 -18.75 -16.53
C PRO A 86 -6.83 -18.80 -15.05
N HIS A 87 -5.91 -17.94 -14.60
CA HIS A 87 -5.52 -17.89 -13.19
C HIS A 87 -6.64 -17.33 -12.30
N ALA A 88 -7.32 -16.27 -12.74
CA ALA A 88 -8.47 -15.71 -12.01
C ALA A 88 -9.60 -16.74 -11.85
N VAL A 89 -9.89 -17.51 -12.90
CA VAL A 89 -10.91 -18.56 -12.87
C VAL A 89 -10.51 -19.68 -11.91
N VAL A 90 -9.27 -20.17 -11.94
CA VAL A 90 -8.81 -21.19 -10.99
C VAL A 90 -8.97 -20.71 -9.55
N LYS A 91 -8.50 -19.49 -9.24
CA LYS A 91 -8.63 -18.91 -7.90
C LYS A 91 -10.07 -18.73 -7.45
N LEU A 92 -10.99 -18.45 -8.39
CA LEU A 92 -12.42 -18.34 -8.11
C LEU A 92 -13.04 -19.72 -7.82
N LEU A 93 -12.73 -20.73 -8.63
CA LEU A 93 -13.26 -22.09 -8.49
C LEU A 93 -12.73 -22.77 -7.22
N GLU A 94 -11.47 -22.53 -6.85
CA GLU A 94 -10.90 -23.00 -5.58
C GLU A 94 -11.67 -22.50 -4.34
N ASN A 95 -12.35 -21.35 -4.45
CA ASN A 95 -13.02 -20.69 -3.33
C ASN A 95 -14.54 -20.68 -3.45
N ILE A 96 -15.12 -21.67 -4.16
CA ILE A 96 -16.58 -21.88 -4.18
C ILE A 96 -17.08 -22.11 -2.74
N PRO A 97 -18.21 -21.49 -2.33
CA PRO A 97 -18.81 -21.74 -1.03
C PRO A 97 -19.26 -23.20 -0.94
N TYR A 98 -18.99 -23.83 0.21
CA TYR A 98 -19.44 -25.20 0.44
C TYR A 98 -20.96 -25.25 0.63
N PRO A 99 -21.61 -26.41 0.43
CA PRO A 99 -23.07 -26.53 0.57
C PRO A 99 -23.63 -26.10 1.94
N TRP A 100 -22.82 -26.21 3.00
CA TRP A 100 -23.16 -25.79 4.36
C TRP A 100 -22.88 -24.30 4.64
N GLU A 101 -22.28 -23.58 3.70
CA GLU A 101 -21.91 -22.17 3.82
C GLU A 101 -22.88 -21.31 2.99
N GLN A 102 -23.68 -20.46 3.65
CA GLN A 102 -24.67 -19.63 2.96
C GLN A 102 -24.02 -18.52 2.12
N VAL A 103 -22.99 -17.87 2.66
CA VAL A 103 -22.24 -16.79 2.01
C VAL A 103 -20.78 -16.92 2.42
N ARG A 104 -19.88 -16.80 1.44
CA ARG A 104 -18.43 -16.75 1.66
C ARG A 104 -17.88 -15.39 1.25
N GLU A 105 -17.32 -14.66 2.22
CA GLU A 105 -16.58 -13.42 1.94
C GLU A 105 -15.11 -13.75 1.70
N VAL A 106 -14.56 -13.24 0.60
CA VAL A 106 -13.23 -13.62 0.11
C VAL A 106 -12.42 -12.35 -0.16
N PRO A 107 -11.14 -12.27 0.24
CA PRO A 107 -10.29 -11.14 -0.09
C PRO A 107 -9.95 -11.13 -1.58
N ILE A 108 -10.05 -9.96 -2.20
CA ILE A 108 -9.88 -9.79 -3.66
C ILE A 108 -8.69 -8.87 -3.92
N LEU A 109 -7.85 -9.26 -4.87
CA LEU A 109 -6.85 -8.41 -5.49
C LEU A 109 -7.34 -7.99 -6.88
N TYR A 110 -7.53 -6.70 -7.11
CA TYR A 110 -8.11 -6.18 -8.35
C TYR A 110 -7.18 -5.20 -9.05
N HIS A 111 -7.35 -5.10 -10.37
CA HIS A 111 -6.70 -4.05 -11.17
C HIS A 111 -7.37 -2.70 -10.93
N ILE A 112 -6.60 -1.60 -10.86
CA ILE A 112 -7.12 -0.25 -10.55
C ILE A 112 -8.22 0.22 -11.52
N THR A 113 -8.21 -0.26 -12.77
CA THR A 113 -9.25 0.04 -13.77
C THR A 113 -10.42 -0.95 -13.77
N GLY A 114 -10.42 -1.96 -12.91
CA GLY A 114 -11.42 -3.03 -12.89
C GLY A 114 -11.26 -4.08 -14.00
N ALA A 115 -10.13 -4.11 -14.72
CA ALA A 115 -9.93 -5.01 -15.86
C ALA A 115 -9.91 -6.51 -15.51
N ILE A 116 -9.46 -6.86 -14.31
CA ILE A 116 -9.45 -8.23 -13.79
C ILE A 116 -9.42 -8.20 -12.27
N THR A 117 -10.04 -9.22 -11.66
CA THR A 117 -10.09 -9.43 -10.22
C THR A 117 -9.67 -10.86 -9.89
N PHE A 118 -8.74 -11.00 -8.96
CA PHE A 118 -8.27 -12.28 -8.44
C PHE A 118 -8.76 -12.46 -7.01
N VAL A 119 -9.15 -13.68 -6.68
CA VAL A 119 -9.30 -14.10 -5.28
C VAL A 119 -7.90 -14.30 -4.68
N ASN A 120 -7.58 -13.55 -3.63
CA ASN A 120 -6.27 -13.60 -2.95
C ASN A 120 -6.33 -14.49 -1.69
N GLU A 121 -6.88 -15.69 -1.83
CA GLU A 121 -7.00 -16.67 -0.75
C GLU A 121 -6.69 -18.07 -1.27
N VAL A 122 -6.04 -18.88 -0.43
CA VAL A 122 -5.91 -20.32 -0.62
C VAL A 122 -6.78 -20.98 0.45
N PRO A 123 -7.81 -21.77 0.09
CA PRO A 123 -8.69 -22.40 1.06
C PRO A 123 -7.87 -23.38 1.92
N ARG A 124 -7.77 -23.11 3.22
CA ARG A 124 -7.13 -24.01 4.18
C ARG A 124 -8.21 -24.71 4.96
N ILE A 125 -8.23 -26.03 4.89
CA ILE A 125 -9.28 -26.84 5.50
C ILE A 125 -8.61 -27.84 6.43
N ILE A 126 -9.21 -28.05 7.60
CA ILE A 126 -8.78 -29.07 8.55
C ILE A 126 -9.36 -30.41 8.05
N GLU A 127 -8.50 -31.32 7.57
CA GLU A 127 -8.87 -32.60 6.96
C GLU A 127 -9.92 -33.41 7.73
N PRO A 128 -9.79 -33.68 9.04
CA PRO A 128 -10.79 -34.48 9.76
C PRO A 128 -12.16 -33.79 9.83
N VAL A 129 -12.18 -32.45 9.91
CA VAL A 129 -13.43 -31.69 9.88
C VAL A 129 -14.06 -31.78 8.49
N TYR A 130 -13.25 -31.61 7.43
CA TYR A 130 -13.73 -31.68 6.06
C TYR A 130 -14.41 -33.01 5.70
N HIS A 131 -13.92 -34.14 6.23
CA HIS A 131 -14.57 -35.44 6.01
C HIS A 131 -15.83 -35.64 6.85
N ALA A 132 -15.88 -35.06 8.05
CA ALA A 132 -17.05 -35.16 8.93
C ALA A 132 -18.23 -34.29 8.46
N GLN A 133 -17.96 -33.15 7.82
CA GLN A 133 -19.00 -32.18 7.40
C GLN A 133 -19.97 -32.78 6.35
N PRO A 134 -19.53 -33.41 5.24
CA PRO A 134 -20.41 -34.12 4.32
C PRO A 134 -21.14 -35.30 4.95
N SER A 135 -20.57 -35.92 6.00
CA SER A 135 -21.14 -37.08 6.67
C SER A 135 -22.26 -36.73 7.67
N THR A 136 -22.37 -35.45 8.03
CA THR A 136 -23.38 -34.93 8.96
C THR A 136 -24.62 -34.39 8.23
N MET A 137 -24.54 -34.27 6.89
CA MET A 137 -25.66 -33.95 5.99
C MET A 137 -26.37 -35.24 5.57
#